data_AF-A0A2A5EGH3-F1
#
_entry.id   AF-A0A2A5EGH3-F1
#
_cell.length_a   1.000
_cell.length_b   1.000
_cell.length_c   1.000
_cell.angle_alpha   90.00
_cell.angle_beta   90.00
_cell.angle_gamma   90.00
#
_symmetry.space_group_name_H-M   'P 1'
#
loop_
_entity.id
_entity.type
_entity.pdbx_description
1 polymer ?
#
loop_
_entity_poly.entity_id
_entity_poly.type
_entity_poly.pdbx_seq_one_letter_code
_entity_poly.pdbx_strand_id
1 'polypeptide(L)'
;MKVKNLNNTSGRKAPKGYASWLDYWQQQMKSYGNTKCRNNSCTSYAEVGGHVFSPDGRTSDHWYIVAICKSCNAVAVSYDVDVNSLIRIT
;
A
#
# COMPACT_ATOMS: atom_id res chain seq x y z
N MET A 1 2.13 -3.80 11.84
CA MET A 1 3.47 -3.31 11.47
C MET A 1 3.35 -1.83 11.16
N LYS A 2 4.29 -1.03 11.64
CA LYS A 2 4.34 0.40 11.33
C LYS A 2 4.92 0.58 9.92
N VAL A 3 4.33 1.45 9.12
CA VAL A 3 4.77 1.74 7.74
C VAL A 3 4.73 3.24 7.48
N LYS A 4 5.44 3.68 6.43
CA LYS A 4 5.41 5.06 5.94
C LYS A 4 5.32 5.09 4.41
N ASN A 5 4.58 6.06 3.87
CA ASN A 5 4.45 6.26 2.44
C ASN A 5 5.79 6.62 1.78
N LEU A 6 6.06 6.03 0.62
CA LEU A 6 7.12 6.44 -0.29
C LEU A 6 6.63 7.61 -1.16
N ASN A 7 7.46 8.65 -1.25
CA ASN A 7 7.22 9.79 -2.12
C ASN A 7 7.78 9.54 -3.53
N ASN A 8 7.29 10.32 -4.51
CA ASN A 8 7.76 10.28 -5.90
C ASN A 8 7.67 8.90 -6.58
N THR A 9 6.64 8.12 -6.24
CA THR A 9 6.38 6.79 -6.81
C THR A 9 5.44 6.80 -8.00
N SER A 10 4.96 7.97 -8.45
CA SER A 10 4.00 8.10 -9.56
C SER A 10 4.51 7.53 -10.89
N GLY A 11 5.82 7.51 -11.12
CA GLY A 11 6.43 6.89 -12.30
C GLY A 11 6.47 5.35 -12.25
N ARG A 12 6.20 4.74 -11.09
CA ARG A 12 6.23 3.28 -10.93
C ARG A 12 4.90 2.72 -11.41
N LYS A 13 4.92 2.06 -12.56
CA LYS A 13 3.73 1.38 -13.10
C LYS A 13 3.50 0.07 -12.37
N ALA A 14 2.23 -0.30 -12.20
CA ALA A 14 1.85 -1.62 -11.74
C ALA A 14 2.41 -2.70 -12.70
N PRO A 15 2.62 -3.94 -12.23
CA PRO A 15 3.10 -5.02 -13.08
C PRO A 15 2.18 -5.26 -14.29
N LYS A 16 2.74 -5.81 -15.37
CA LYS A 16 1.98 -6.09 -16.59
C LYS A 16 0.79 -7.01 -16.29
N GLY A 17 -0.39 -6.67 -16.80
CA GLY A 17 -1.63 -7.43 -16.59
C GLY A 17 -2.52 -6.88 -15.47
N TYR A 18 -2.05 -5.87 -14.73
CA TYR A 18 -2.84 -5.20 -13.69
C TYR A 18 -3.16 -3.76 -14.13
N ALA A 19 -4.39 -3.31 -13.84
CA ALA A 19 -4.86 -1.97 -14.20
C ALA A 19 -4.28 -0.88 -13.30
N SER A 20 -3.96 -1.22 -12.05
CA SER A 20 -3.39 -0.30 -11.06
C SER A 20 -2.67 -1.05 -9.94
N TRP A 21 -1.97 -0.33 -9.07
CA TRP A 21 -1.39 -0.92 -7.86
C TRP A 21 -2.44 -1.43 -6.87
N LEU A 22 -3.62 -0.80 -6.83
CA LEU A 22 -4.73 -1.31 -6.01
C LEU A 22 -5.24 -2.63 -6.58
N ASP A 23 -5.45 -2.70 -7.89
CA ASP A 23 -5.87 -3.92 -8.59
C ASP A 23 -4.85 -5.05 -8.37
N TYR A 24 -3.56 -4.76 -8.55
CA TYR A 24 -2.49 -5.68 -8.19
C TYR A 24 -2.64 -6.21 -6.77
N TRP A 25 -2.75 -5.31 -5.78
CA TRP A 25 -2.90 -5.70 -4.39
C TRP A 25 -4.15 -6.57 -4.15
N GLN A 26 -5.29 -6.20 -4.74
CA GLN A 26 -6.57 -6.90 -4.60
C GLN A 26 -6.48 -8.33 -5.14
N GLN A 27 -5.86 -8.51 -6.31
CA GLN A 27 -5.66 -9.82 -6.90
C GLN A 27 -4.72 -10.70 -6.06
N GLN A 28 -3.61 -10.13 -5.57
CA GLN A 28 -2.68 -10.87 -4.70
C GLN A 28 -3.35 -11.30 -3.39
N MET A 29 -4.19 -10.43 -2.82
CA MET A 29 -4.90 -10.69 -1.55
C MET A 29 -6.22 -11.44 -1.72
N LYS A 30 -6.63 -11.74 -2.96
CA LYS A 30 -7.96 -12.29 -3.28
C LYS A 30 -9.10 -11.46 -2.64
N SER A 31 -8.92 -10.14 -2.60
CA SER A 31 -9.83 -9.18 -1.96
C SER A 31 -10.47 -8.31 -3.04
N TYR A 32 -11.60 -8.75 -3.56
CA TYR A 32 -12.29 -8.10 -4.68
C TYR A 32 -13.34 -7.08 -4.21
N GLY A 33 -13.57 -6.03 -5.02
CA GLY A 33 -14.63 -5.05 -4.79
C GLY A 33 -14.24 -3.94 -3.81
N ASN A 34 -15.14 -3.61 -2.88
CA ASN A 34 -15.01 -2.48 -1.94
C ASN A 34 -14.00 -2.79 -0.80
N THR A 35 -12.72 -2.88 -1.15
CA THR A 35 -11.62 -3.08 -0.20
C THR A 35 -11.55 -1.89 0.76
N LYS A 36 -11.51 -2.16 2.07
CA LYS A 36 -11.27 -1.13 3.08
C LYS A 36 -9.81 -0.66 3.07
N CYS A 37 -9.58 0.59 3.45
CA CYS A 37 -8.25 1.10 3.74
C CYS A 37 -7.59 0.22 4.81
N ARG A 38 -6.34 -0.19 4.57
CA ARG A 38 -5.58 -1.08 5.47
C ARG A 38 -4.77 -0.34 6.52
N ASN A 39 -4.83 0.99 6.54
CA ASN A 39 -4.46 1.75 7.73
C ASN A 39 -5.46 1.40 8.84
N ASN A 40 -4.97 0.82 9.93
CA ASN A 40 -5.80 0.32 11.04
C ASN A 40 -6.66 1.42 11.69
N SER A 41 -6.26 2.68 11.59
CA SER A 41 -7.00 3.83 12.13
C SER A 41 -7.94 4.49 11.11
N CYS A 42 -8.12 3.91 9.92
CA CYS A 42 -8.95 4.45 8.84
C CYS A 42 -10.13 3.52 8.54
N THR A 43 -11.33 4.10 8.37
CA THR A 43 -12.56 3.36 8.04
C THR A 43 -13.02 3.55 6.60
N SER A 44 -12.35 4.43 5.84
CA SER A 44 -12.66 4.70 4.42
C SER A 44 -12.32 3.50 3.52
N TYR A 45 -12.85 3.53 2.30
CA TYR A 45 -12.47 2.56 1.27
C TYR A 45 -11.10 2.88 0.67
N ALA A 46 -10.39 1.83 0.25
CA ALA A 46 -9.15 1.97 -0.49
C ALA A 46 -9.46 2.46 -1.91
N GLU A 47 -8.62 3.38 -2.38
CA GLU A 47 -8.72 3.98 -3.72
C GLU A 47 -7.43 3.78 -4.51
N VAL A 48 -6.31 3.49 -3.82
CA VAL A 48 -4.98 3.33 -4.42
C VAL A 48 -4.21 2.19 -3.74
N GLY A 49 -3.22 1.66 -4.45
CA GLY A 49 -2.16 0.84 -3.87
C GLY A 49 -1.02 1.76 -3.43
N GLY A 50 -0.94 2.01 -2.13
CA GLY A 50 0.08 2.85 -1.52
C GLY A 50 1.43 2.14 -1.49
N HIS A 51 2.47 2.85 -1.92
CA HIS A 51 3.84 2.38 -1.82
C HIS A 51 4.35 2.72 -0.42
N VAL A 52 4.74 1.72 0.35
CA VAL A 52 5.18 1.94 1.74
C VAL A 52 6.48 1.21 2.05
N PHE A 53 7.18 1.68 3.07
CA PHE A 53 8.36 1.01 3.62
C PHE A 53 8.24 0.90 5.15
N SER A 54 8.96 -0.06 5.74
CA SER A 54 9.08 -0.15 7.18
C SER A 54 10.03 0.95 7.68
N PRO A 55 9.61 1.82 8.63
CA PRO A 55 10.46 2.85 9.20
C PRO A 55 11.61 2.28 10.05
N ASP A 56 11.52 1.00 10.46
CA ASP A 56 12.51 0.36 11.34
C ASP A 56 13.73 -0.20 10.58
N GLY A 57 13.83 0.09 9.28
CA GLY A 57 15.10 0.14 8.56
C GLY A 57 15.93 -1.14 8.53
N ARG A 58 15.65 -2.01 7.55
CA ARG A 58 16.70 -2.78 6.86
C ARG A 58 16.48 -2.62 5.37
N THR A 59 17.11 -1.57 4.82
CA THR A 59 17.17 -1.15 3.41
C THR A 59 15.89 -0.56 2.81
N SER A 60 16.04 0.58 2.12
CA SER A 60 15.09 1.19 1.18
C SER A 60 14.69 0.27 0.02
N ASP A 61 15.34 -0.89 -0.08
CA ASP A 61 15.19 -1.89 -1.14
C ASP A 61 13.97 -2.78 -0.91
N HIS A 62 13.31 -2.67 0.25
CA HIS A 62 12.12 -3.43 0.58
C HIS A 62 10.94 -2.48 0.75
N TRP A 63 10.20 -2.33 -0.33
CA TRP A 63 8.95 -1.59 -0.33
C TRP A 63 7.79 -2.53 -0.62
N TYR A 64 6.65 -2.14 -0.09
CA TYR A 64 5.44 -2.91 -0.09
C TYR A 64 4.33 -2.13 -0.78
N ILE A 65 3.35 -2.85 -1.27
CA ILE A 65 2.07 -2.30 -1.67
C ILE A 65 1.03 -2.63 -0.61
N VAL A 66 0.19 -1.65 -0.30
CA VAL A 66 -0.93 -1.77 0.62
C VAL A 66 -2.15 -1.01 0.09
N ALA A 67 -3.35 -1.58 0.21
CA ALA A 67 -4.58 -0.90 -0.20
C ALA A 67 -4.96 0.23 0.78
N ILE A 68 -4.96 1.49 0.34
CA ILE A 68 -5.26 2.66 1.17
C ILE A 68 -6.11 3.70 0.42
N CYS A 69 -6.77 4.59 1.16
CA CYS A 69 -7.46 5.75 0.59
C CYS A 69 -6.48 6.87 0.19
N LYS A 70 -6.92 7.82 -0.63
CA LYS A 70 -6.05 8.93 -1.07
C LYS A 70 -5.58 9.81 0.08
N SER A 71 -6.41 10.02 1.12
CA SER A 71 -6.04 10.83 2.28
C SER A 71 -4.90 10.19 3.09
N CYS A 72 -4.97 8.88 3.32
CA CYS A 72 -3.89 8.12 3.96
C CYS A 72 -2.62 8.07 3.08
N ASN A 73 -2.76 8.10 1.76
CA ASN A 73 -1.62 8.14 0.84
C ASN A 73 -0.98 9.54 0.72
N ALA A 74 -1.69 10.61 1.10
CA ALA A 74 -1.19 11.98 0.99
C ALA A 74 -0.37 12.45 2.20
N VAL A 75 -0.44 11.73 3.32
CA VAL A 75 0.24 12.12 4.57
C VAL A 75 1.64 11.52 4.67
N ALA A 76 2.57 12.30 5.23
CA ALA A 76 3.96 11.87 5.47
C ALA A 76 4.16 11.17 6.83
N VAL A 77 3.08 10.93 7.58
CA VAL A 77 3.12 10.28 8.89
C VAL A 77 3.16 8.77 8.75
N SER A 78 3.80 8.10 9.71
CA SER A 78 3.73 6.66 9.81
C SER A 78 2.40 6.20 10.40
N TYR A 79 1.95 5.03 9.99
CA TYR A 79 0.71 4.42 10.47
C TYR A 79 0.84 2.91 10.58
N ASP A 80 -0.09 2.29 11.30
CA ASP A 80 -0.12 0.85 11.52
C ASP A 80 -1.00 0.13 10.50
N VAL A 81 -0.50 -0.99 10.01
CA VAL A 81 -1.22 -1.91 9.11
C VAL A 81 -1.06 -3.35 9.59
N ASP A 82 -1.97 -4.25 9.21
CA ASP A 82 -1.74 -5.68 9.35
C ASP A 82 -0.57 -6.11 8.44
N VAL A 83 0.40 -6.86 8.97
CA VAL A 83 1.53 -7.37 8.19
C VAL A 83 1.09 -8.30 7.07
N ASN A 84 -0.01 -9.04 7.27
CA ASN A 84 -0.59 -9.91 6.25
C ASN A 84 -1.31 -9.14 5.15
N SER A 85 -1.46 -7.82 5.30
CA SER A 85 -2.03 -6.92 4.29
C SER A 85 -0.96 -6.27 3.40
N LEU A 86 0.31 -6.66 3.53
CA LEU A 86 1.43 -6.13 2.76
C LEU A 86 1.88 -7.08 1.66
N ILE A 87 1.99 -6.57 0.44
CA ILE A 87 2.64 -7.29 -0.67
C ILE A 87 4.03 -6.72 -0.89
N ARG A 88 5.07 -7.55 -0.72
CA ARG A 88 6.45 -7.14 -1.02
C ARG A 88 6.65 -7.08 -2.53
N ILE A 89 7.23 -5.98 -3.02
CA ILE A 89 7.70 -5.89 -4.41
C ILE A 89 9.19 -6.25 -4.43
N THR A 90 9.53 -7.26 -5.22
CA THR A 90 10.90 -7.73 -5.48
C THR A 90 11.36 -7.29 -6.86
#